data_AF-A0A940PKK4-F1
#
_entry.id   AF-A0A940PKK4-F1
#
_cell.length_a   1.000
_cell.length_b   1.000
_cell.length_c   1.000
_cell.angle_alpha   90.00
_cell.angle_beta   90.00
_cell.angle_gamma   90.00
#
_symmetry.space_group_name_H-M   'P 1'
#
loop_
_entity.id
_entity.type
_entity.pdbx_description
1 polymer ?
#
loop_
_entity_poly.entity_id
_entity_poly.type
_entity_poly.pdbx_seq_one_letter_code
_entity_poly.pdbx_strand_id
1 'polypeptide(L)'
;MMLGNGKRLWKRVVMMSALLGMVTANEASAKVTLSDLNDSYAQTEIIQLVEAGIISGYEDGTFRPAQAITRADLAKILVLSLQIAEEPEAAAAFEDVPEDAWYRGCVGALVKSGITAGTSSSTFSPNDTVTREQLAVFFIRAYGLEEQAVKAALEIPFTDGEQVSVWARPYVALAYQMGFIQGIANVDGTLSFAPGESAQRQALASLAYQFNFNRDQYREAANRIVNEHAGTAEPGQAPGAEPSVPEKNQTPDAGGPQPSPGAGGGGGGGGGGGAPAPVTEARPTQEFQAAIDAIQSLPSADQLTLQHKQAVTEARGKVDAAKAKGAADSDITNLNLLIAAENKISELEAVPSPTPESGPWIQSASAMIGGQSIAAEVGEDHVISFTIPGAMDDTLRLTGFNIQASPEVQTIFVTAMGMTKSVVFNHGTAHMSVSDLLGGLDAQGDGVMIRTLRSFAEGGTMSIQATITLQSGETTQARLVLNP
;
A
#
# COMPACT_ATOMS: atom_id res chain seq x y z
N MET A 1 35.13 15.45 -75.16
CA MET A 1 35.96 14.87 -74.09
C MET A 1 35.41 15.37 -72.77
N MET A 2 35.10 14.59 -71.74
CA MET A 2 34.81 13.14 -71.58
C MET A 2 33.62 13.09 -70.59
N LEU A 3 32.55 12.32 -70.79
CA LEU A 3 32.41 10.87 -70.50
C LEU A 3 32.84 10.52 -69.06
N GLY A 4 32.04 9.84 -68.21
CA GLY A 4 30.74 9.19 -68.39
C GLY A 4 29.90 9.21 -67.10
N ASN A 5 28.56 9.11 -67.11
CA ASN A 5 27.66 8.02 -67.56
C ASN A 5 27.56 6.82 -66.60
N GLY A 6 26.36 6.64 -66.02
CA GLY A 6 25.97 5.50 -65.18
C GLY A 6 24.57 5.71 -64.56
N LYS A 7 23.58 6.21 -65.33
CA LYS A 7 22.51 5.39 -65.93
C LYS A 7 21.73 4.57 -64.88
N ARG A 8 20.51 5.00 -64.51
CA ARG A 8 19.19 4.55 -65.06
C ARG A 8 18.86 3.10 -64.62
N LEU A 9 17.71 2.73 -64.06
CA LEU A 9 16.29 3.04 -64.38
C LEU A 9 15.48 2.94 -63.03
N TRP A 10 14.16 3.20 -62.88
CA TRP A 10 13.06 3.53 -63.79
C TRP A 10 12.00 4.41 -63.07
N LYS A 11 10.73 4.36 -63.52
CA LYS A 11 9.50 4.74 -62.81
C LYS A 11 8.41 3.75 -63.20
N ARG A 12 7.55 3.30 -62.28
CA ARG A 12 6.15 2.97 -62.61
C ARG A 12 5.26 2.89 -61.37
N VAL A 13 4.07 3.47 -61.49
CA VAL A 13 2.98 3.48 -60.52
C VAL A 13 2.05 2.31 -60.82
N VAL A 14 1.65 1.56 -59.79
CA VAL A 14 0.36 0.85 -59.72
C VAL A 14 -0.09 0.89 -58.26
N MET A 15 -1.35 1.26 -58.02
CA MET A 15 -2.01 1.18 -56.71
C MET A 15 -3.11 0.11 -56.82
N MET A 16 -3.08 -0.94 -56.01
CA MET A 16 -4.27 -1.75 -55.67
C MET A 16 -4.02 -2.75 -54.53
N SER A 17 -4.69 -2.48 -53.41
CA SER A 17 -5.45 -3.43 -52.58
C SER A 17 -4.82 -4.68 -51.95
N ALA A 18 -4.86 -4.67 -50.61
CA ALA A 18 -5.46 -5.69 -49.72
C ALA A 18 -4.59 -6.70 -48.94
N LEU A 19 -4.76 -6.59 -47.62
CA LEU A 19 -4.69 -7.61 -46.55
C LEU A 19 -3.34 -8.10 -45.99
N LEU A 20 -3.41 -8.35 -44.67
CA LEU A 20 -2.47 -8.99 -43.74
C LEU A 20 -1.11 -8.30 -43.50
N GLY A 21 -0.79 -7.85 -42.28
CA GLY A 21 -1.59 -7.94 -41.06
C GLY A 21 -1.22 -6.90 -40.00
N MET A 22 -2.22 -6.59 -39.17
CA MET A 22 -1.97 -6.00 -37.86
C MET A 22 -1.10 -6.98 -37.08
N VAL A 23 0.12 -6.58 -36.71
CA VAL A 23 0.76 -7.16 -35.54
C VAL A 23 0.02 -6.59 -34.35
N THR A 24 -1.07 -7.26 -33.94
CA THR A 24 -1.55 -7.15 -32.58
C THR A 24 -0.43 -7.68 -31.70
N ALA A 25 0.30 -6.78 -31.03
CA ALA A 25 1.13 -7.15 -29.91
C ALA A 25 0.19 -7.68 -28.82
N ASN A 26 -0.05 -8.99 -28.87
CA ASN A 26 -0.71 -9.70 -27.80
C ASN A 26 0.31 -9.80 -26.67
N GLU A 27 0.41 -8.73 -25.87
CA GLU A 27 1.07 -8.79 -24.57
C GLU A 27 0.25 -9.71 -23.67
N ALA A 28 0.49 -11.01 -23.85
CA ALA A 28 0.18 -11.98 -22.83
C ALA A 28 0.98 -11.57 -21.59
N SER A 29 0.28 -11.05 -20.58
CA SER A 29 0.88 -10.77 -19.27
C SER A 29 1.52 -12.06 -18.79
N ALA A 30 2.85 -12.11 -18.89
CA ALA A 30 3.62 -13.27 -18.51
C ALA A 30 3.62 -13.32 -16.99
N LYS A 31 2.78 -14.21 -16.41
CA LYS A 31 2.67 -14.40 -14.97
C LYS A 31 4.08 -14.54 -14.37
N VAL A 32 4.49 -13.54 -13.60
CA VAL A 32 5.87 -13.49 -13.12
C VAL A 32 6.10 -14.67 -12.19
N THR A 33 7.03 -15.53 -12.58
CA THR A 33 7.30 -16.80 -11.90
C THR A 33 8.69 -16.71 -11.27
N LEU A 34 8.71 -16.56 -9.95
CA LEU A 34 9.93 -16.55 -9.14
C LEU A 34 10.07 -17.91 -8.45
N SER A 35 11.22 -18.54 -8.64
CA SER A 35 11.42 -19.98 -8.35
C SER A 35 11.72 -20.31 -6.88
N ASP A 36 12.03 -19.31 -6.07
CA ASP A 36 12.60 -19.44 -4.71
C ASP A 36 11.75 -18.77 -3.62
N LEU A 37 10.45 -18.55 -3.88
CA LEU A 37 9.55 -17.88 -2.93
C LEU A 37 8.83 -18.82 -1.94
N ASN A 38 8.86 -20.14 -2.13
CA ASN A 38 8.02 -21.06 -1.35
C ASN A 38 8.30 -21.05 0.17
N ASP A 39 9.52 -20.70 0.57
CA ASP A 39 9.95 -20.61 1.98
C ASP A 39 9.98 -19.15 2.51
N SER A 40 9.48 -18.19 1.72
CA SER A 40 9.47 -16.76 2.06
C SER A 40 8.15 -16.36 2.71
N TYR A 41 8.22 -15.87 3.95
CA TYR A 41 7.05 -15.32 4.66
C TYR A 41 6.39 -14.13 3.94
N ALA A 42 7.14 -13.44 3.05
CA ALA A 42 6.66 -12.31 2.25
C ALA A 42 6.30 -12.70 0.80
N GLN A 43 6.05 -13.98 0.50
CA GLN A 43 5.80 -14.47 -0.88
C GLN A 43 4.72 -13.67 -1.61
N THR A 44 3.58 -13.42 -0.95
CA THR A 44 2.44 -12.69 -1.54
C THR A 44 2.78 -11.23 -1.79
N GLU A 45 3.42 -10.58 -0.84
CA GLU A 45 3.89 -9.19 -0.90
C GLU A 45 4.92 -8.99 -2.02
N ILE A 46 5.85 -9.95 -2.17
CA ILE A 46 6.84 -9.95 -3.24
C ILE A 46 6.15 -10.03 -4.61
N ILE A 47 5.20 -10.96 -4.78
CA ILE A 47 4.48 -11.11 -6.06
C ILE A 47 3.73 -9.82 -6.42
N GLN A 48 2.96 -9.25 -5.50
CA GLN A 48 2.19 -8.01 -5.77
C GLN A 48 3.08 -6.80 -6.05
N LEU A 49 4.23 -6.65 -5.36
CA LEU A 49 5.17 -5.57 -5.66
C LEU A 49 5.89 -5.74 -7.01
N VAL A 50 6.06 -6.98 -7.48
CA VAL A 50 6.60 -7.27 -8.82
C VAL A 50 5.55 -7.00 -9.89
N GLU A 51 4.29 -7.37 -9.68
CA GLU A 51 3.17 -7.02 -10.57
C GLU A 51 2.93 -5.51 -10.65
N ALA A 52 3.17 -4.77 -9.55
CA ALA A 52 3.15 -3.31 -9.51
C ALA A 52 4.42 -2.64 -10.09
N GLY A 53 5.44 -3.41 -10.50
CA GLY A 53 6.70 -2.88 -11.06
C GLY A 53 7.62 -2.17 -10.06
N ILE A 54 7.40 -2.34 -8.76
CA ILE A 54 8.13 -1.65 -7.67
C ILE A 54 9.41 -2.40 -7.29
N ILE A 55 9.39 -3.74 -7.35
CA ILE A 55 10.56 -4.60 -7.15
C ILE A 55 10.70 -5.59 -8.31
N SER A 56 11.88 -6.20 -8.46
CA SER A 56 12.12 -7.23 -9.47
C SER A 56 12.95 -8.40 -8.92
N GLY A 57 12.78 -9.56 -9.54
CA GLY A 57 13.73 -10.67 -9.42
C GLY A 57 15.05 -10.40 -10.17
N TYR A 58 15.93 -11.39 -10.12
CA TYR A 58 17.14 -11.48 -10.94
C TYR A 58 16.87 -12.17 -12.27
N GLU A 59 17.80 -12.05 -13.22
CA GLU A 59 17.70 -12.66 -14.57
C GLU A 59 17.62 -14.20 -14.56
N ASP A 60 18.04 -14.84 -13.46
CA ASP A 60 17.97 -16.28 -13.25
C ASP A 60 16.58 -16.78 -12.78
N GLY A 61 15.60 -15.88 -12.61
CA GLY A 61 14.26 -16.22 -12.12
C GLY A 61 14.18 -16.44 -10.60
N THR A 62 15.15 -15.92 -9.84
CA THR A 62 15.13 -15.90 -8.37
C THR A 62 14.81 -14.50 -7.83
N PHE A 63 14.28 -14.41 -6.61
CA PHE A 63 14.16 -13.15 -5.85
C PHE A 63 15.21 -13.02 -4.74
N ARG A 64 15.72 -14.16 -4.24
CA ARG A 64 16.63 -14.33 -3.11
C ARG A 64 16.10 -13.68 -1.82
N PRO A 65 14.96 -14.17 -1.28
CA PRO A 65 14.26 -13.57 -0.15
C PRO A 65 15.15 -13.21 1.06
N ALA A 66 16.00 -14.15 1.48
CA ALA A 66 16.87 -14.00 2.65
C ALA A 66 18.18 -13.22 2.39
N GLN A 67 18.45 -12.78 1.16
CA GLN A 67 19.67 -12.00 0.86
C GLN A 67 19.58 -10.61 1.50
N ALA A 68 20.69 -10.11 2.04
CA ALA A 68 20.78 -8.74 2.55
C ALA A 68 20.57 -7.70 1.42
N ILE A 69 19.90 -6.58 1.74
CA ILE A 69 19.70 -5.44 0.84
C ILE A 69 20.81 -4.40 0.98
N THR A 70 21.20 -3.75 -0.13
CA THR A 70 22.08 -2.58 -0.10
C THR A 70 21.29 -1.28 0.10
N ARG A 71 21.97 -0.22 0.53
CA ARG A 71 21.38 1.13 0.61
C ARG A 71 20.95 1.67 -0.75
N ALA A 72 21.62 1.29 -1.84
CA ALA A 72 21.21 1.61 -3.21
C ALA A 72 19.88 0.92 -3.62
N ASP A 73 19.70 -0.36 -3.27
CA ASP A 73 18.46 -1.10 -3.53
C ASP A 73 17.28 -0.46 -2.78
N LEU A 74 17.47 -0.14 -1.49
CA LEU A 74 16.48 0.57 -0.68
C LEU A 74 16.11 1.92 -1.30
N ALA A 75 17.11 2.68 -1.77
CA ALA A 75 16.87 4.00 -2.36
C ALA A 75 15.96 3.92 -3.59
N LYS A 76 16.23 2.98 -4.50
CA LYS A 76 15.41 2.75 -5.70
C LYS A 76 14.00 2.29 -5.36
N ILE A 77 13.86 1.33 -4.44
CA ILE A 77 12.54 0.78 -4.06
C ILE A 77 11.67 1.85 -3.39
N LEU A 78 12.24 2.73 -2.57
CA LEU A 78 11.50 3.86 -2.00
C LEU A 78 11.11 4.90 -3.06
N VAL A 79 11.99 5.24 -4.00
CA VAL A 79 11.68 6.19 -5.09
C VAL A 79 10.53 5.68 -5.97
N LEU A 80 10.56 4.39 -6.33
CA LEU A 80 9.45 3.75 -7.06
C LEU A 80 8.15 3.74 -6.24
N SER A 81 8.23 3.41 -4.94
CA SER A 81 7.07 3.39 -4.04
C SER A 81 6.47 4.77 -3.74
N LEU A 82 7.31 5.81 -3.76
CA LEU A 82 6.91 7.21 -3.59
C LEU A 82 6.42 7.84 -4.90
N GLN A 83 6.70 7.21 -6.04
CA GLN A 83 6.43 7.73 -7.38
C GLN A 83 7.03 9.14 -7.61
N ILE A 84 8.20 9.39 -7.03
CA ILE A 84 8.94 10.65 -7.19
C ILE A 84 9.95 10.55 -8.33
N ALA A 85 10.24 11.69 -8.97
CA ALA A 85 11.22 11.76 -10.04
C ALA A 85 12.66 11.56 -9.51
N GLU A 86 13.51 10.96 -10.33
CA GLU A 86 14.95 10.86 -10.08
C GLU A 86 15.64 12.23 -10.21
N GLU A 87 16.58 12.53 -9.31
CA GLU A 87 17.20 13.85 -9.15
C GLU A 87 18.74 13.73 -9.05
N PRO A 88 19.44 13.31 -10.11
CA PRO A 88 20.86 12.91 -10.04
C PRO A 88 21.80 14.03 -9.59
N GLU A 89 21.45 15.29 -9.83
CA GLU A 89 22.23 16.45 -9.36
C GLU A 89 22.19 16.62 -7.84
N ALA A 90 21.12 16.19 -7.16
CA ALA A 90 21.01 16.28 -5.71
C ALA A 90 21.91 15.25 -4.98
N ALA A 91 22.45 14.26 -5.69
CA ALA A 91 23.47 13.34 -5.18
C ALA A 91 24.92 13.83 -5.37
N ALA A 92 25.14 15.00 -6.00
CA ALA A 92 26.48 15.46 -6.37
C ALA A 92 27.43 15.76 -5.20
N ALA A 93 26.93 15.84 -3.97
CA ALA A 93 27.75 15.97 -2.77
C ALA A 93 28.45 14.66 -2.36
N PHE A 94 27.97 13.49 -2.81
CA PHE A 94 28.50 12.20 -2.41
C PHE A 94 29.62 11.71 -3.35
N GLU A 95 30.82 11.55 -2.80
CA GLU A 95 32.01 11.13 -3.55
C GLU A 95 31.96 9.65 -3.95
N ASP A 96 31.18 8.84 -3.24
CA ASP A 96 30.95 7.41 -3.47
C ASP A 96 29.74 7.10 -4.35
N VAL A 97 29.13 8.13 -4.96
CA VAL A 97 28.04 8.00 -5.94
C VAL A 97 28.50 8.52 -7.31
N PRO A 98 29.06 7.66 -8.18
CA PRO A 98 29.49 8.03 -9.53
C PRO A 98 28.38 8.68 -10.38
N GLU A 99 28.75 9.50 -11.37
CA GLU A 99 27.81 10.18 -12.28
C GLU A 99 26.95 9.20 -13.10
N ASP A 100 27.51 8.04 -13.43
CA ASP A 100 26.89 6.96 -14.23
C ASP A 100 26.25 5.85 -13.37
N ALA A 101 26.25 5.98 -12.04
CA ALA A 101 25.66 4.98 -11.15
C ALA A 101 24.14 4.92 -11.29
N TRP A 102 23.60 3.71 -11.51
CA TRP A 102 22.16 3.47 -11.70
C TRP A 102 21.28 3.94 -10.54
N TYR A 103 21.84 4.10 -9.34
CA TYR A 103 21.15 4.60 -8.15
C TYR A 103 21.30 6.11 -7.93
N ARG A 104 22.12 6.83 -8.71
CA ARG A 104 22.43 8.26 -8.47
C ARG A 104 21.17 9.12 -8.42
N GLY A 105 20.28 8.97 -9.40
CA GLY A 105 19.03 9.70 -9.45
C GLY A 105 18.09 9.36 -8.29
N CYS A 106 18.05 8.09 -7.88
CA CYS A 106 17.27 7.64 -6.73
C CYS A 106 17.81 8.21 -5.40
N VAL A 107 19.14 8.19 -5.20
CA VAL A 107 19.81 8.76 -4.02
C VAL A 107 19.52 10.25 -3.91
N GLY A 108 19.69 11.00 -5.01
CA GLY A 108 19.43 12.43 -5.02
C GLY A 108 17.96 12.77 -4.76
N ALA A 109 17.02 11.95 -5.24
CA ALA A 109 15.60 12.12 -4.96
C ALA A 109 15.31 11.97 -3.46
N LEU A 110 15.84 10.94 -2.79
CA LEU A 110 15.66 10.77 -1.34
C LEU A 110 16.33 11.86 -0.50
N VAL A 111 17.47 12.41 -0.94
CA VAL A 111 18.09 13.59 -0.31
C VAL A 111 17.19 14.81 -0.45
N LYS A 112 16.68 15.08 -1.66
CA LYS A 112 15.78 16.22 -1.94
C LYS A 112 14.46 16.13 -1.17
N SER A 113 13.97 14.92 -0.93
CA SER A 113 12.79 14.63 -0.09
C SER A 113 13.09 14.60 1.42
N GLY A 114 14.34 14.78 1.86
CA GLY A 114 14.72 14.76 3.28
C GLY A 114 14.70 13.37 3.93
N ILE A 115 14.60 12.29 3.15
CA ILE A 115 14.51 10.91 3.66
C ILE A 115 15.88 10.40 4.13
N THR A 116 16.97 10.93 3.57
CA THR A 116 18.35 10.59 3.95
C THR A 116 19.29 11.77 3.74
N ALA A 117 20.37 11.81 4.52
CA ALA A 117 21.46 12.79 4.38
C ALA A 117 22.79 12.16 3.94
N GLY A 118 22.80 10.85 3.62
CA GLY A 118 24.03 10.05 3.53
C GLY A 118 24.52 9.59 4.91
N THR A 119 25.54 8.72 4.92
CA THR A 119 26.27 8.30 6.14
C THR A 119 27.30 9.35 6.59
N SER A 120 27.65 10.28 5.71
CA SER A 120 28.35 11.53 6.01
C SER A 120 27.88 12.63 5.05
N SER A 121 28.34 13.87 5.25
CA SER A 121 28.06 14.97 4.32
C SER A 121 28.57 14.76 2.88
N SER A 122 29.46 13.78 2.66
CA SER A 122 30.02 13.44 1.34
C SER A 122 30.08 11.93 1.06
N THR A 123 29.34 11.12 1.81
CA THR A 123 29.29 9.65 1.66
C THR A 123 27.86 9.15 1.78
N PHE A 124 27.38 8.35 0.83
CA PHE A 124 26.06 7.73 0.89
C PHE A 124 26.08 6.27 1.39
N SER A 125 27.21 5.58 1.23
CA SER A 125 27.39 4.14 1.47
C SER A 125 26.49 3.25 0.58
N PRO A 126 26.45 3.39 -0.76
CA PRO A 126 25.47 2.72 -1.61
C PRO A 126 25.52 1.19 -1.56
N ASN A 127 26.71 0.61 -1.38
CA ASN A 127 26.93 -0.83 -1.38
C ASN A 127 26.85 -1.46 0.03
N ASP A 128 26.78 -0.65 1.08
CA ASP A 128 26.69 -1.16 2.45
C ASP A 128 25.29 -1.76 2.69
N THR A 129 25.21 -2.79 3.52
CA THR A 129 23.93 -3.41 3.87
C THR A 129 23.14 -2.52 4.81
N VAL A 130 21.82 -2.48 4.62
CA VAL A 130 20.91 -1.72 5.49
C VAL A 130 20.66 -2.52 6.77
N THR A 131 20.79 -1.91 7.94
CA THR A 131 20.39 -2.55 9.21
C THR A 131 18.87 -2.47 9.44
N ARG A 132 18.32 -3.34 10.29
CA ARG A 132 16.88 -3.33 10.61
C ARG A 132 16.41 -2.00 11.21
N GLU A 133 17.23 -1.34 12.02
CA GLU A 133 16.89 0.01 12.54
C GLU A 133 16.93 1.09 11.45
N GLN A 134 17.90 1.05 10.53
CA GLN A 134 17.95 1.98 9.39
C GLN A 134 16.72 1.80 8.49
N LEU A 135 16.30 0.55 8.23
CA LEU A 135 15.13 0.27 7.41
C LEU A 135 13.86 0.91 7.99
N ALA A 136 13.65 0.82 9.31
CA ALA A 136 12.52 1.47 9.99
C ALA A 136 12.57 3.00 9.84
N VAL A 137 13.74 3.61 10.03
CA VAL A 137 13.95 5.08 9.93
C VAL A 137 13.65 5.59 8.52
N PHE A 138 14.16 4.90 7.48
CA PHE A 138 13.89 5.25 6.08
C PHE A 138 12.40 5.23 5.75
N PHE A 139 11.64 4.22 6.21
CA PHE A 139 10.20 4.16 5.98
C PHE A 139 9.41 5.21 6.77
N ILE A 140 9.72 5.45 8.05
CA ILE A 140 9.05 6.51 8.84
C ILE A 140 9.28 7.90 8.23
N ARG A 141 10.47 8.17 7.68
CA ARG A 141 10.72 9.38 6.89
C ARG A 141 9.95 9.40 5.57
N ALA A 142 9.86 8.28 4.84
CA ALA A 142 9.07 8.17 3.62
C ALA A 142 7.55 8.36 3.86
N TYR A 143 7.04 8.02 5.05
CA TYR A 143 5.68 8.37 5.50
C TYR A 143 5.49 9.86 5.86
N GLY A 144 6.58 10.63 6.02
CA GLY A 144 6.56 12.00 6.54
C GLY A 144 6.26 12.08 8.03
N LEU A 145 6.65 11.06 8.82
CA LEU A 145 6.30 10.91 10.24
C LEU A 145 7.49 11.16 11.21
N GLU A 146 8.54 11.84 10.76
CA GLU A 146 9.75 12.10 11.55
C GLU A 146 9.49 12.99 12.78
N GLU A 147 8.76 14.10 12.63
CA GLU A 147 8.41 14.98 13.76
C GLU A 147 7.53 14.24 14.78
N GLN A 148 6.57 13.45 14.29
CA GLN A 148 5.65 12.64 15.07
C GLN A 148 6.39 11.59 15.90
N ALA A 149 7.35 10.88 15.29
CA ALA A 149 8.16 9.88 15.97
C ALA A 149 8.98 10.48 17.12
N VAL A 150 9.65 11.62 16.87
CA VAL A 150 10.47 12.31 17.88
C VAL A 150 9.59 12.88 19.00
N LYS A 151 8.45 13.47 18.67
CA LYS A 151 7.56 14.15 19.63
C LYS A 151 6.81 13.18 20.56
N ALA A 152 6.42 12.01 20.07
CA ALA A 152 5.58 11.08 20.83
C ALA A 152 6.32 10.34 21.96
N ALA A 153 7.66 10.39 21.99
CA ALA A 153 8.51 9.83 23.05
C ALA A 153 8.15 8.38 23.47
N LEU A 154 7.78 7.56 22.47
CA LEU A 154 7.18 6.25 22.67
C LEU A 154 8.18 5.23 23.23
N GLU A 155 7.68 4.33 24.09
CA GLU A 155 8.47 3.22 24.62
C GLU A 155 8.72 2.13 23.56
N ILE A 156 9.89 1.50 23.67
CA ILE A 156 10.29 0.35 22.86
C ILE A 156 10.11 -0.92 23.71
N PRO A 157 9.15 -1.81 23.38
CA PRO A 157 8.88 -3.02 24.17
C PRO A 157 9.77 -4.21 23.78
N PHE A 158 10.90 -3.96 23.13
CA PHE A 158 11.87 -4.98 22.76
C PHE A 158 12.93 -5.14 23.86
N THR A 159 13.26 -6.38 24.20
CA THR A 159 14.27 -6.75 25.21
C THR A 159 15.68 -6.30 24.85
N ASP A 160 15.98 -6.19 23.56
CA ASP A 160 17.18 -5.59 23.00
C ASP A 160 16.99 -4.12 22.59
N GLY A 161 15.92 -3.47 23.06
CA GLY A 161 15.61 -2.06 22.76
C GLY A 161 16.72 -1.08 23.15
N GLU A 162 17.54 -1.42 24.15
CA GLU A 162 18.74 -0.64 24.49
C GLU A 162 19.81 -0.66 23.38
N GLN A 163 19.87 -1.74 22.58
CA GLN A 163 20.79 -1.86 21.44
C GLN A 163 20.35 -1.04 20.22
N VAL A 164 19.09 -0.54 20.20
CA VAL A 164 18.64 0.40 19.17
C VAL A 164 19.41 1.70 19.35
N SER A 165 20.09 2.13 18.29
CA SER A 165 20.85 3.37 18.27
C SER A 165 19.99 4.55 18.72
N VAL A 166 20.53 5.45 19.55
CA VAL A 166 19.75 6.53 20.19
C VAL A 166 18.98 7.39 19.18
N TRP A 167 19.56 7.63 18.00
CA TRP A 167 18.90 8.35 16.91
C TRP A 167 17.76 7.55 16.25
N ALA A 168 17.83 6.21 16.19
CA ALA A 168 16.82 5.36 15.58
C ALA A 168 15.61 5.05 16.50
N ARG A 169 15.80 5.14 17.82
CA ARG A 169 14.79 4.81 18.84
C ARG A 169 13.38 5.37 18.59
N PRO A 170 13.16 6.68 18.38
CA PRO A 170 11.80 7.20 18.17
C PRO A 170 11.11 6.61 16.92
N TYR A 171 11.87 6.37 15.85
CA TYR A 171 11.37 5.80 14.60
C TYR A 171 11.00 4.32 14.77
N VAL A 172 11.86 3.53 15.43
CA VAL A 172 11.59 2.12 15.76
C VAL A 172 10.38 2.00 16.69
N ALA A 173 10.28 2.86 17.70
CA ALA A 173 9.13 2.89 18.61
C ALA A 173 7.83 3.20 17.87
N LEU A 174 7.77 4.29 17.08
CA LEU A 174 6.57 4.62 16.31
C LEU A 174 6.20 3.52 15.31
N ALA A 175 7.19 3.00 14.56
CA ALA A 175 6.99 1.94 13.58
C ALA A 175 6.41 0.66 14.20
N TYR A 176 6.81 0.31 15.43
CA TYR A 176 6.23 -0.81 16.16
C TYR A 176 4.81 -0.50 16.65
N GLN A 177 4.62 0.64 17.32
CA GLN A 177 3.31 1.00 17.90
C GLN A 177 2.22 1.15 16.84
N MET A 178 2.56 1.65 15.64
CA MET A 178 1.64 1.71 14.49
C MET A 178 1.42 0.36 13.78
N GLY A 179 2.07 -0.72 14.24
CA GLY A 179 1.98 -2.08 13.67
C GLY A 179 2.68 -2.26 12.33
N PHE A 180 3.61 -1.36 11.96
CA PHE A 180 4.31 -1.38 10.67
C PHE A 180 5.53 -2.29 10.69
N ILE A 181 6.26 -2.35 11.81
CA ILE A 181 7.30 -3.36 12.07
C ILE A 181 6.89 -4.28 13.22
N GLN A 182 7.46 -5.47 13.25
CA GLN A 182 7.23 -6.47 14.30
C GLN A 182 8.56 -6.93 14.93
N GLY A 183 8.46 -7.38 16.18
CA GLY A 183 9.56 -8.05 16.88
C GLY A 183 9.64 -9.53 16.54
N ILE A 184 10.81 -10.11 16.75
CA ILE A 184 11.08 -11.54 16.78
C ILE A 184 10.68 -12.03 18.18
N ALA A 185 9.75 -12.98 18.28
CA ALA A 185 9.38 -13.54 19.57
C ALA A 185 10.46 -14.49 20.09
N ASN A 186 10.87 -14.25 21.33
CA ASN A 186 11.79 -15.10 22.09
C ASN A 186 11.03 -16.29 22.71
N VAL A 187 11.77 -17.33 23.12
CA VAL A 187 11.19 -18.56 23.71
C VAL A 187 10.42 -18.28 25.01
N ASP A 188 10.73 -17.20 25.71
CA ASP A 188 10.07 -16.76 26.94
C ASP A 188 8.83 -15.86 26.69
N GLY A 189 8.44 -15.64 25.43
CA GLY A 189 7.32 -14.80 25.04
C GLY A 189 7.62 -13.30 25.01
N THR A 190 8.86 -12.88 25.30
CA THR A 190 9.30 -11.50 25.08
C THR A 190 9.61 -11.24 23.61
N LEU A 191 9.78 -9.97 23.21
CA LEU A 191 10.13 -9.59 21.85
C LEU A 191 11.58 -9.08 21.77
N SER A 192 12.26 -9.39 20.67
CA SER A 192 13.55 -8.79 20.24
C SER A 192 13.36 -8.06 18.92
N PHE A 193 14.19 -7.07 18.60
CA PHE A 193 14.15 -6.36 17.32
C PHE A 193 15.35 -6.65 16.43
N ALA A 194 16.50 -7.05 16.98
CA ALA A 194 17.78 -7.20 16.31
C ALA A 194 18.18 -5.96 15.47
N PRO A 195 18.33 -4.77 16.09
CA PRO A 195 18.48 -3.49 15.38
C PRO A 195 19.67 -3.45 14.40
N GLY A 196 20.81 -4.01 14.80
CA GLY A 196 22.04 -4.03 14.00
C GLY A 196 22.14 -5.16 12.98
N GLU A 197 21.19 -6.11 12.95
CA GLU A 197 21.19 -7.17 11.95
C GLU A 197 20.89 -6.62 10.54
N SER A 198 21.51 -7.23 9.52
CA SER A 198 21.28 -6.82 8.13
C SER A 198 19.86 -7.18 7.68
N ALA A 199 19.13 -6.20 7.16
CA ALA A 199 17.80 -6.38 6.61
C ALA A 199 17.84 -7.26 5.34
N GLN A 200 16.88 -8.18 5.25
CA GLN A 200 16.73 -9.09 4.12
C GLN A 200 15.79 -8.52 3.05
N ARG A 201 15.93 -8.95 1.79
CA ARG A 201 15.07 -8.55 0.65
C ARG A 201 13.58 -8.80 0.94
N GLN A 202 13.24 -9.91 1.61
CA GLN A 202 11.86 -10.21 2.02
C GLN A 202 11.31 -9.27 3.11
N ALA A 203 12.17 -8.77 4.01
CA ALA A 203 11.76 -7.77 5.00
C ALA A 203 11.46 -6.42 4.32
N LEU A 204 12.33 -6.01 3.38
CA LEU A 204 12.07 -4.82 2.55
C LEU A 204 10.79 -4.98 1.72
N ALA A 205 10.58 -6.13 1.07
CA ALA A 205 9.38 -6.38 0.29
C ALA A 205 8.11 -6.32 1.14
N SER A 206 8.10 -6.92 2.33
CA SER A 206 6.95 -6.84 3.26
C SER A 206 6.66 -5.38 3.64
N LEU A 207 7.66 -4.60 4.07
CA LEU A 207 7.45 -3.19 4.44
C LEU A 207 7.11 -2.30 3.26
N ALA A 208 7.69 -2.52 2.08
CA ALA A 208 7.34 -1.80 0.86
C ALA A 208 5.90 -2.11 0.43
N TYR A 209 5.42 -3.35 0.61
CA TYR A 209 4.02 -3.70 0.33
C TYR A 209 3.08 -2.95 1.27
N GLN A 210 3.34 -2.98 2.58
CA GLN A 210 2.58 -2.20 3.56
C GLN A 210 2.58 -0.70 3.23
N PHE A 211 3.74 -0.16 2.82
CA PHE A 211 3.91 1.24 2.46
C PHE A 211 3.21 1.65 1.14
N ASN A 212 2.95 0.73 0.21
CA ASN A 212 2.26 1.03 -1.05
C ASN A 212 0.75 0.80 -0.96
N PHE A 213 0.32 -0.32 -0.37
CA PHE A 213 -1.08 -0.74 -0.40
C PHE A 213 -1.88 -0.39 0.86
N ASN A 214 -1.21 -0.18 2.01
CA ASN A 214 -1.85 0.12 3.30
C ASN A 214 -1.41 1.48 3.89
N ARG A 215 -0.91 2.40 3.04
CA ARG A 215 -0.25 3.65 3.45
C ARG A 215 -1.08 4.49 4.41
N ASP A 216 -2.36 4.70 4.12
CA ASP A 216 -3.20 5.60 4.91
C ASP A 216 -3.64 4.98 6.24
N GLN A 217 -3.93 3.67 6.30
CA GLN A 217 -4.16 2.94 7.56
C GLN A 217 -3.01 3.15 8.55
N TYR A 218 -1.77 3.05 8.06
CA TYR A 218 -0.58 3.25 8.87
C TYR A 218 -0.37 4.70 9.32
N ARG A 219 -0.70 5.68 8.47
CA ARG A 219 -0.68 7.11 8.84
C ARG A 219 -1.76 7.45 9.86
N GLU A 220 -2.96 6.87 9.75
CA GLU A 220 -4.04 7.03 10.73
C GLU A 220 -3.73 6.36 12.08
N ALA A 221 -3.07 5.21 12.07
CA ALA A 221 -2.56 4.57 13.29
C ALA A 221 -1.54 5.48 13.99
N ALA A 222 -0.51 5.95 13.26
CA ALA A 222 0.50 6.87 13.80
C ALA A 222 -0.13 8.16 14.37
N ASN A 223 -1.08 8.78 13.65
CA ASN A 223 -1.76 10.00 14.12
C ASN A 223 -2.56 9.77 15.42
N ARG A 224 -3.22 8.62 15.58
CA ARG A 224 -3.94 8.28 16.83
C ARG A 224 -2.96 8.15 18.00
N ILE A 225 -1.91 7.34 17.84
CA ILE A 225 -0.88 7.11 18.85
C ILE A 225 -0.25 8.43 19.30
N VAL A 226 0.14 9.29 18.36
CA VAL A 226 0.75 10.59 18.65
C VAL A 226 -0.21 11.51 19.40
N ASN A 227 -1.50 11.53 19.04
CA ASN A 227 -2.50 12.35 19.73
C ASN A 227 -2.80 11.85 21.16
N GLU A 228 -2.80 10.54 21.38
CA GLU A 228 -2.96 9.93 22.70
C GLU A 228 -1.78 10.26 23.63
N HIS A 229 -0.55 10.27 23.10
CA HIS A 229 0.68 10.57 23.85
C HIS A 229 1.01 12.08 23.91
N ALA A 230 0.41 12.92 23.06
CA ALA A 230 0.61 14.37 23.09
C ALA A 230 0.12 15.05 24.39
N GLY A 231 -0.66 14.35 25.22
CA GLY A 231 -1.11 14.83 26.53
C GLY A 231 -0.07 14.69 27.67
N THR A 232 1.05 14.00 27.46
CA THR A 232 2.00 13.63 28.54
C THR A 232 3.45 14.10 28.33
N ALA A 233 3.80 14.64 27.16
CA ALA A 233 5.18 15.01 26.83
C ALA A 233 5.54 16.47 27.19
N GLU A 234 6.52 16.67 28.07
CA GLU A 234 7.30 17.91 28.09
C GLU A 234 8.22 17.99 26.85
N PRO A 235 8.58 19.20 26.36
CA PRO A 235 9.32 19.35 25.10
C PRO A 235 10.78 18.87 25.19
N GLY A 236 10.98 17.58 24.89
CA GLY A 236 12.28 16.94 24.75
C GLY A 236 13.04 17.40 23.49
N GLN A 237 14.36 17.50 23.62
CA GLN A 237 15.25 18.03 22.59
C GLN A 237 15.44 17.00 21.45
N ALA A 238 15.35 17.46 20.19
CA ALA A 238 15.47 16.58 19.03
C ALA A 238 16.83 15.85 19.00
N PRO A 239 16.86 14.51 18.84
CA PRO A 239 18.11 13.76 18.74
C PRO A 239 18.80 14.05 17.40
N GLY A 240 20.12 14.27 17.46
CA GLY A 240 20.92 14.70 16.32
C GLY A 240 21.08 13.65 15.21
N ALA A 241 21.42 14.14 14.02
CA ALA A 241 21.74 13.33 12.85
C ALA A 241 22.94 12.39 13.06
N GLU A 242 23.12 11.43 12.13
CA GLU A 242 24.42 10.78 11.90
C GLU A 242 25.53 11.87 11.81
N PRO A 243 26.71 11.67 12.44
CA PRO A 243 27.68 12.75 12.65
C PRO A 243 28.31 13.23 11.33
N SER A 244 28.43 14.52 10.98
CA SER A 244 27.98 15.83 11.54
C SER A 244 27.81 16.83 10.36
N VAL A 245 26.76 17.67 10.20
CA VAL A 245 26.53 19.04 10.79
C VAL A 245 27.66 20.06 10.45
N PRO A 246 27.41 21.23 9.78
CA PRO A 246 26.50 22.28 10.28
C PRO A 246 25.64 23.12 9.30
N GLU A 247 24.78 23.91 9.94
CA GLU A 247 23.78 24.90 9.50
C GLU A 247 24.28 26.01 8.53
N LYS A 248 23.40 26.44 7.61
CA LYS A 248 23.73 27.47 6.60
C LYS A 248 23.08 28.82 6.92
N ASN A 249 23.93 29.78 7.28
CA ASN A 249 23.57 31.17 7.53
C ASN A 249 22.80 31.82 6.35
N GLN A 250 21.70 32.51 6.64
CA GLN A 250 21.06 33.42 5.69
C GLN A 250 21.77 34.79 5.70
N THR A 251 21.93 35.41 4.53
CA THR A 251 22.39 36.80 4.40
C THR A 251 21.27 37.69 3.82
N PRO A 252 21.14 38.95 4.27
CA PRO A 252 19.99 39.80 3.92
C PRO A 252 20.18 40.63 2.64
N ASP A 253 19.05 41.22 2.23
CA ASP A 253 18.81 42.16 1.12
C ASP A 253 19.77 43.37 1.03
N ALA A 254 19.95 43.88 -0.21
CA ALA A 254 20.49 45.22 -0.47
C ALA A 254 20.14 45.79 -1.88
N GLY A 255 18.99 46.45 -2.01
CA GLY A 255 18.91 47.77 -2.68
C GLY A 255 18.67 47.87 -4.20
N GLY A 256 17.78 48.80 -4.60
CA GLY A 256 17.46 49.16 -6.00
C GLY A 256 18.42 50.20 -6.63
N PRO A 257 17.99 51.13 -7.53
CA PRO A 257 16.65 51.70 -7.64
C PRO A 257 16.04 51.85 -9.06
N GLN A 258 14.78 52.29 -9.09
CA GLN A 258 14.01 52.78 -10.24
C GLN A 258 14.61 54.05 -10.87
N PRO A 259 14.27 54.42 -12.12
CA PRO A 259 13.31 55.54 -12.26
C PRO A 259 12.28 55.39 -13.41
N SER A 260 11.07 55.88 -13.16
CA SER A 260 10.06 56.22 -14.19
C SER A 260 10.45 57.55 -14.88
N PRO A 261 9.84 57.97 -16.02
CA PRO A 261 8.49 58.56 -15.97
C PRO A 261 7.62 58.38 -17.24
N GLY A 262 6.37 58.86 -17.21
CA GLY A 262 5.64 59.25 -18.43
C GLY A 262 4.17 58.88 -18.49
N ALA A 263 3.28 59.74 -17.98
CA ALA A 263 1.85 59.72 -18.30
C ALA A 263 1.47 61.01 -19.04
N GLY A 264 0.52 60.95 -19.98
CA GLY A 264 -0.10 62.18 -20.50
C GLY A 264 -0.84 62.10 -21.86
N GLY A 265 -2.17 62.02 -21.81
CA GLY A 265 -3.12 62.51 -22.84
C GLY A 265 -3.17 61.80 -24.21
N GLY A 266 -4.29 61.80 -24.94
CA GLY A 266 -5.64 62.24 -24.61
C GLY A 266 -6.55 62.43 -25.85
N GLY A 267 -7.84 62.16 -25.71
CA GLY A 267 -8.92 62.72 -26.54
C GLY A 267 -9.31 62.04 -27.87
N GLY A 268 -10.61 61.72 -28.01
CA GLY A 268 -11.35 62.17 -29.21
C GLY A 268 -11.95 61.15 -30.19
N GLY A 269 -13.20 60.71 -29.91
CA GLY A 269 -14.29 60.75 -30.89
C GLY A 269 -14.46 59.63 -31.94
N GLY A 270 -15.71 59.44 -32.39
CA GLY A 270 -16.08 58.68 -33.59
C GLY A 270 -16.97 57.47 -33.30
N GLY A 271 -18.25 57.54 -33.67
CA GLY A 271 -19.20 56.43 -33.55
C GLY A 271 -19.23 55.54 -34.81
N GLY A 272 -19.76 54.32 -34.66
CA GLY A 272 -20.03 53.40 -35.75
C GLY A 272 -20.98 52.30 -35.27
N GLY A 273 -22.18 52.24 -35.83
CA GLY A 273 -23.19 51.28 -35.40
C GLY A 273 -22.90 49.85 -35.89
N GLY A 274 -23.10 48.88 -35.01
CA GLY A 274 -23.21 47.47 -35.35
C GLY A 274 -24.17 46.81 -34.37
N ALA A 275 -25.24 46.20 -34.88
CA ALA A 275 -26.14 45.43 -34.03
C ALA A 275 -25.36 44.23 -33.43
N PRO A 276 -25.58 43.86 -32.16
CA PRO A 276 -25.00 42.64 -31.63
C PRO A 276 -25.61 41.46 -32.39
N ALA A 277 -24.78 40.74 -33.15
CA ALA A 277 -25.04 39.33 -33.41
C ALA A 277 -25.15 38.62 -32.04
N PRO A 278 -25.98 37.57 -31.90
CA PRO A 278 -26.08 36.86 -30.64
C PRO A 278 -24.69 36.37 -30.25
N VAL A 279 -24.22 36.80 -29.07
CA VAL A 279 -23.04 36.19 -28.46
C VAL A 279 -23.43 34.75 -28.19
N THR A 280 -22.90 33.83 -29.00
CA THR A 280 -23.04 32.41 -28.72
C THR A 280 -22.23 32.19 -27.46
N GLU A 281 -22.92 32.03 -26.32
CA GLU A 281 -22.25 31.73 -25.05
C GLU A 281 -21.31 30.56 -25.28
N ALA A 282 -20.04 30.73 -24.92
CA ALA A 282 -19.08 29.64 -25.01
C ALA A 282 -19.61 28.51 -24.14
N ARG A 283 -19.85 27.33 -24.74
CA ARG A 283 -20.40 26.17 -24.02
C ARG A 283 -19.59 25.95 -22.74
N PRO A 284 -20.23 25.77 -21.57
CA PRO A 284 -19.53 25.61 -20.29
C PRO A 284 -18.73 24.31 -20.28
N THR A 285 -17.45 24.41 -20.64
CA THR A 285 -16.55 23.27 -20.88
C THR A 285 -16.12 22.57 -19.59
N GLN A 286 -16.20 23.24 -18.43
CA GLN A 286 -15.72 22.70 -17.16
C GLN A 286 -16.61 21.57 -16.64
N GLU A 287 -17.93 21.77 -16.58
CA GLU A 287 -18.87 20.73 -16.13
C GLU A 287 -18.91 19.55 -17.11
N PHE A 288 -18.73 19.81 -18.41
CA PHE A 288 -18.70 18.78 -19.45
C PHE A 288 -17.44 17.91 -19.29
N GLN A 289 -16.27 18.52 -19.10
CA GLN A 289 -15.02 17.78 -18.86
C GLN A 289 -15.07 17.01 -17.53
N ALA A 290 -15.57 17.61 -16.45
CA ALA A 290 -15.72 16.95 -15.16
C ALA A 290 -16.67 15.73 -15.20
N ALA A 291 -17.66 15.72 -16.11
CA ALA A 291 -18.49 14.55 -16.37
C ALA A 291 -17.72 13.47 -17.16
N ILE A 292 -16.94 13.85 -18.17
CA ILE A 292 -16.11 12.92 -18.96
C ILE A 292 -15.04 12.25 -18.08
N ASP A 293 -14.31 13.02 -17.28
CA ASP A 293 -13.24 12.52 -16.40
C ASP A 293 -13.78 11.54 -15.36
N ALA A 294 -14.92 11.86 -14.74
CA ALA A 294 -15.59 10.98 -13.78
C ALA A 294 -15.98 9.64 -14.43
N ILE A 295 -16.54 9.65 -15.64
CA ILE A 295 -16.88 8.42 -16.38
C ILE A 295 -15.61 7.64 -16.76
N GLN A 296 -14.52 8.30 -17.16
CA GLN A 296 -13.26 7.64 -17.52
C GLN A 296 -12.55 7.01 -16.32
N SER A 297 -12.78 7.50 -15.10
CA SER A 297 -12.24 6.91 -13.87
C SER A 297 -12.98 5.66 -13.37
N LEU A 298 -14.14 5.32 -13.96
CA LEU A 298 -14.88 4.11 -13.58
C LEU A 298 -14.21 2.84 -14.14
N PRO A 299 -14.12 1.75 -13.35
CA PRO A 299 -13.77 0.43 -13.88
C PRO A 299 -14.70 -0.02 -14.99
N SER A 300 -14.26 -0.97 -15.82
CA SER A 300 -15.12 -1.61 -16.81
C SER A 300 -16.25 -2.39 -16.12
N ALA A 301 -17.39 -2.57 -16.82
CA ALA A 301 -18.61 -3.11 -16.20
C ALA A 301 -18.49 -4.55 -15.66
N ASP A 302 -17.49 -5.31 -16.12
CA ASP A 302 -17.09 -6.62 -15.62
C ASP A 302 -16.23 -6.58 -14.34
N GLN A 303 -15.61 -5.44 -14.04
CA GLN A 303 -14.80 -5.19 -12.84
C GLN A 303 -15.56 -4.42 -11.74
N LEU A 304 -16.78 -3.95 -12.00
CA LEU A 304 -17.58 -3.21 -11.03
C LEU A 304 -18.12 -4.11 -9.91
N THR A 305 -18.06 -3.58 -8.69
CA THR A 305 -18.56 -4.17 -7.45
C THR A 305 -19.34 -3.13 -6.65
N LEU A 306 -20.10 -3.53 -5.63
CA LEU A 306 -20.88 -2.59 -4.80
C LEU A 306 -20.03 -1.50 -4.11
N GLN A 307 -18.73 -1.72 -3.88
CA GLN A 307 -17.82 -0.70 -3.36
C GLN A 307 -17.72 0.53 -4.30
N HIS A 308 -17.90 0.32 -5.60
CA HIS A 308 -17.85 1.37 -6.63
C HIS A 308 -19.15 2.17 -6.74
N LYS A 309 -20.23 1.81 -6.02
CA LYS A 309 -21.53 2.47 -6.06
C LYS A 309 -21.44 3.99 -5.86
N GLN A 310 -20.60 4.45 -4.93
CA GLN A 310 -20.43 5.89 -4.67
C GLN A 310 -19.83 6.60 -5.89
N ALA A 311 -18.76 6.07 -6.48
CA ALA A 311 -18.13 6.64 -7.67
C ALA A 311 -19.10 6.70 -8.87
N VAL A 312 -19.90 5.65 -9.08
CA VAL A 312 -20.94 5.62 -10.13
C VAL A 312 -22.02 6.69 -9.87
N THR A 313 -22.44 6.85 -8.61
CA THR A 313 -23.42 7.89 -8.20
C THR A 313 -22.85 9.30 -8.39
N GLU A 314 -21.58 9.53 -8.05
CA GLU A 314 -20.90 10.80 -8.24
C GLU A 314 -20.73 11.14 -9.73
N ALA A 315 -20.35 10.17 -10.57
CA ALA A 315 -20.28 10.34 -12.02
C ALA A 315 -21.64 10.70 -12.64
N ARG A 316 -22.74 10.08 -12.20
CA ARG A 316 -24.11 10.49 -12.57
C ARG A 316 -24.40 11.92 -12.15
N GLY A 317 -24.08 12.30 -10.92
CA GLY A 317 -24.23 13.68 -10.44
C GLY A 317 -23.48 14.72 -11.28
N LYS A 318 -22.29 14.38 -11.79
CA LYS A 318 -21.53 15.24 -12.73
C LYS A 318 -22.21 15.34 -14.10
N VAL A 319 -22.69 14.23 -14.65
CA VAL A 319 -23.46 14.21 -15.92
C VAL A 319 -24.71 15.06 -15.82
N ASP A 320 -25.48 14.95 -14.74
CA ASP A 320 -26.72 15.69 -14.57
C ASP A 320 -26.45 17.19 -14.38
N ALA A 321 -25.36 17.56 -13.70
CA ALA A 321 -24.88 18.93 -13.63
C ALA A 321 -24.47 19.49 -15.02
N ALA A 322 -23.78 18.70 -15.86
CA ALA A 322 -23.45 19.09 -17.23
C ALA A 322 -24.71 19.26 -18.10
N LYS A 323 -25.70 18.37 -17.97
CA LYS A 323 -27.00 18.47 -18.66
C LYS A 323 -27.79 19.70 -18.23
N ALA A 324 -27.79 20.04 -16.94
CA ALA A 324 -28.39 21.29 -16.44
C ALA A 324 -27.71 22.56 -16.99
N LYS A 325 -26.48 22.44 -17.50
CA LYS A 325 -25.72 23.49 -18.20
C LYS A 325 -25.84 23.41 -19.74
N GLY A 326 -26.72 22.56 -20.26
CA GLY A 326 -27.03 22.45 -21.69
C GLY A 326 -26.24 21.41 -22.47
N ALA A 327 -25.55 20.47 -21.81
CA ALA A 327 -24.90 19.35 -22.50
C ALA A 327 -25.92 18.45 -23.20
N ALA A 328 -25.68 18.14 -24.47
CA ALA A 328 -26.34 17.02 -25.13
C ALA A 328 -25.61 15.70 -24.82
N ASP A 329 -26.28 14.56 -25.01
CA ASP A 329 -25.64 13.24 -24.83
C ASP A 329 -24.43 13.04 -25.76
N SER A 330 -24.42 13.70 -26.93
CA SER A 330 -23.28 13.71 -27.87
C SER A 330 -22.07 14.50 -27.36
N ASP A 331 -22.25 15.38 -26.37
CA ASP A 331 -21.17 16.19 -25.80
C ASP A 331 -20.47 15.47 -24.64
N ILE A 332 -21.08 14.41 -24.08
CA ILE A 332 -20.55 13.60 -22.98
C ILE A 332 -20.03 12.28 -23.55
N THR A 333 -18.74 12.26 -23.87
CA THR A 333 -18.07 11.06 -24.37
C THR A 333 -18.17 9.93 -23.34
N ASN A 334 -18.34 8.68 -23.80
CA ASN A 334 -18.48 7.48 -22.97
C ASN A 334 -19.73 7.38 -22.07
N LEU A 335 -20.78 8.18 -22.30
CA LEU A 335 -22.05 8.09 -21.52
C LEU A 335 -22.63 6.66 -21.42
N ASN A 336 -22.41 5.81 -22.43
CA ASN A 336 -22.81 4.40 -22.41
C ASN A 336 -22.09 3.57 -21.33
N LEU A 337 -20.85 3.91 -20.95
CA LEU A 337 -20.13 3.24 -19.86
C LEU A 337 -20.80 3.52 -18.52
N LEU A 338 -21.24 4.76 -18.28
CA LEU A 338 -21.98 5.10 -17.07
C LEU A 338 -23.32 4.37 -16.99
N ILE A 339 -24.06 4.29 -18.10
CA ILE A 339 -25.33 3.53 -18.15
C ILE A 339 -25.09 2.03 -17.89
N ALA A 340 -24.02 1.46 -18.45
CA ALA A 340 -23.64 0.08 -18.15
C ALA A 340 -23.23 -0.11 -16.68
N ALA A 341 -22.52 0.86 -16.09
CA ALA A 341 -22.10 0.85 -14.71
C ALA A 341 -23.29 0.94 -13.73
N GLU A 342 -24.27 1.81 -14.00
CA GLU A 342 -25.48 1.95 -13.19
C GLU A 342 -26.36 0.70 -13.26
N ASN A 343 -26.57 0.15 -14.45
CA ASN A 343 -27.27 -1.13 -14.60
C ASN A 343 -26.54 -2.23 -13.83
N LYS A 344 -25.20 -2.26 -13.88
CA LYS A 344 -24.42 -3.26 -13.14
C LYS A 344 -24.52 -3.10 -11.63
N ILE A 345 -24.44 -1.87 -11.11
CA ILE A 345 -24.68 -1.61 -9.69
C ILE A 345 -26.10 -2.00 -9.31
N SER A 346 -27.11 -1.65 -10.10
CA SER A 346 -28.50 -2.03 -9.83
C SER A 346 -28.74 -3.55 -9.91
N GLU A 347 -28.02 -4.30 -10.76
CA GLU A 347 -28.02 -5.76 -10.76
C GLU A 347 -27.42 -6.32 -9.46
N LEU A 348 -26.29 -5.77 -9.03
CA LEU A 348 -25.60 -6.17 -7.79
C LEU A 348 -26.43 -5.81 -6.53
N GLU A 349 -27.21 -4.73 -6.56
CA GLU A 349 -28.15 -4.33 -5.50
C GLU A 349 -29.47 -5.12 -5.55
N ALA A 350 -29.84 -5.65 -6.71
CA ALA A 350 -31.02 -6.49 -6.88
C ALA A 350 -30.78 -7.96 -6.48
N VAL A 351 -29.53 -8.34 -6.14
CA VAL A 351 -29.25 -9.55 -5.38
C VAL A 351 -29.78 -9.34 -3.96
N PRO A 352 -30.85 -10.04 -3.53
CA PRO A 352 -31.34 -9.91 -2.17
C PRO A 352 -30.30 -10.50 -1.21
N SER A 353 -30.04 -9.82 -0.10
CA SER A 353 -29.08 -10.29 0.91
C SER A 353 -29.33 -11.76 1.27
N PRO A 354 -28.35 -12.65 1.11
CA PRO A 354 -28.56 -14.08 1.20
C PRO A 354 -28.89 -14.49 2.63
N THR A 355 -30.16 -14.80 2.86
CA THR A 355 -30.50 -15.87 3.81
C THR A 355 -30.10 -17.19 3.16
N PRO A 356 -29.12 -17.93 3.68
CA PRO A 356 -28.64 -19.15 3.02
C PRO A 356 -29.73 -20.21 2.92
N GLU A 357 -30.02 -20.67 1.70
CA GLU A 357 -30.97 -21.75 1.44
C GLU A 357 -30.53 -23.10 2.06
N SER A 358 -29.26 -23.21 2.46
CA SER A 358 -28.62 -24.43 2.97
C SER A 358 -28.46 -24.51 4.50
N GLY A 359 -28.95 -23.51 5.25
CA GLY A 359 -28.70 -23.38 6.69
C GLY A 359 -27.44 -22.56 7.01
N PRO A 360 -26.90 -22.60 8.24
CA PRO A 360 -25.84 -21.67 8.65
C PRO A 360 -24.57 -21.80 7.81
N TRP A 361 -23.99 -20.66 7.41
CA TRP A 361 -22.76 -20.60 6.61
C TRP A 361 -21.57 -21.31 7.25
N ILE A 362 -21.49 -21.32 8.58
CA ILE A 362 -20.57 -22.17 9.33
C ILE A 362 -21.36 -23.37 9.87
N GLN A 363 -20.97 -24.57 9.45
CA GLN A 363 -21.65 -25.82 9.78
C GLN A 363 -21.07 -26.48 11.04
N SER A 364 -19.76 -26.37 11.23
CA SER A 364 -19.07 -26.75 12.47
C SER A 364 -17.68 -26.11 12.54
N ALA A 365 -17.11 -26.04 13.74
CA ALA A 365 -15.72 -25.69 13.94
C ALA A 365 -15.10 -26.47 15.09
N SER A 366 -13.79 -26.64 15.10
CA SER A 366 -13.03 -27.19 16.22
C SER A 366 -11.66 -26.55 16.39
N ALA A 367 -11.15 -26.54 17.62
CA ALA A 367 -9.82 -26.11 17.98
C ALA A 367 -8.93 -27.35 18.24
N MET A 368 -7.70 -27.35 17.73
CA MET A 368 -6.72 -28.39 17.96
C MET A 368 -5.85 -28.03 19.16
N ILE A 369 -6.05 -28.69 20.31
CA ILE A 369 -5.31 -28.44 21.55
C ILE A 369 -4.66 -29.75 22.01
N GLY A 370 -3.33 -29.75 22.14
CA GLY A 370 -2.59 -30.93 22.64
C GLY A 370 -2.75 -32.18 21.75
N GLY A 371 -3.05 -32.01 20.46
CA GLY A 371 -3.40 -33.09 19.54
C GLY A 371 -4.85 -33.59 19.63
N GLN A 372 -5.68 -33.03 20.51
CA GLN A 372 -7.11 -33.31 20.59
C GLN A 372 -7.94 -32.23 19.88
N SER A 373 -9.07 -32.63 19.29
CA SER A 373 -10.02 -31.70 18.65
C SER A 373 -11.12 -31.34 19.65
N ILE A 374 -11.22 -30.07 20.02
CA ILE A 374 -12.28 -29.51 20.88
C ILE A 374 -13.31 -28.81 19.99
N ALA A 375 -14.56 -29.29 20.00
CA ALA A 375 -15.63 -28.69 19.22
C ALA A 375 -15.97 -27.27 19.70
N ALA A 376 -16.30 -26.39 18.76
CA ALA A 376 -16.87 -25.08 19.03
C ALA A 376 -18.40 -25.14 19.06
N GLU A 377 -19.02 -24.23 19.80
CA GLU A 377 -20.42 -23.88 19.63
C GLU A 377 -20.54 -22.85 18.49
N VAL A 378 -21.40 -23.11 17.50
CA VAL A 378 -21.68 -22.19 16.39
C VAL A 378 -23.07 -21.60 16.60
N GLY A 379 -23.13 -20.31 16.92
CA GLY A 379 -24.37 -19.56 17.15
C GLY A 379 -25.00 -19.03 15.86
N GLU A 380 -26.26 -18.62 15.95
CA GLU A 380 -27.07 -18.12 14.82
C GLU A 380 -26.45 -16.85 14.18
N ASP A 381 -25.82 -15.98 14.97
CA ASP A 381 -25.14 -14.74 14.53
C ASP A 381 -23.70 -14.96 13.99
N HIS A 382 -23.38 -16.14 13.46
CA HIS A 382 -22.02 -16.53 13.01
C HIS A 382 -20.92 -16.37 14.10
N VAL A 383 -21.31 -16.51 15.38
CA VAL A 383 -20.39 -16.52 16.51
C VAL A 383 -19.87 -17.94 16.70
N ILE A 384 -18.56 -18.13 16.58
CA ILE A 384 -17.86 -19.40 16.77
C ILE A 384 -17.19 -19.36 18.14
N SER A 385 -17.75 -20.06 19.12
CA SER A 385 -17.28 -20.06 20.52
C SER A 385 -16.52 -21.34 20.86
N PHE A 386 -15.22 -21.20 21.11
CA PHE A 386 -14.37 -22.27 21.62
C PHE A 386 -14.22 -22.11 23.13
N THR A 387 -14.66 -23.11 23.89
CA THR A 387 -14.51 -23.13 25.35
C THR A 387 -13.43 -24.13 25.75
N ILE A 388 -12.36 -23.63 26.35
CA ILE A 388 -11.24 -24.44 26.82
C ILE A 388 -11.59 -24.90 28.25
N PRO A 389 -11.56 -26.22 28.55
CA PRO A 389 -11.91 -26.69 29.89
C PRO A 389 -10.94 -26.16 30.96
N GLY A 390 -11.45 -25.61 32.06
CA GLY A 390 -10.62 -25.11 33.18
C GLY A 390 -9.74 -26.17 33.88
N ALA A 391 -10.01 -27.47 33.63
CA ALA A 391 -9.18 -28.59 34.10
C ALA A 391 -8.13 -29.06 33.07
N MET A 392 -8.02 -28.37 31.93
CA MET A 392 -7.05 -28.67 30.88
C MET A 392 -5.64 -28.27 31.31
N ASP A 393 -4.64 -29.08 30.95
CA ASP A 393 -3.24 -28.81 31.27
C ASP A 393 -2.74 -27.57 30.52
N ASP A 394 -2.28 -26.59 31.30
CA ASP A 394 -1.73 -25.30 30.89
C ASP A 394 -0.57 -25.39 29.86
N THR A 395 0.12 -26.53 29.84
CA THR A 395 1.27 -26.81 28.95
C THR A 395 0.86 -27.29 27.57
N LEU A 396 -0.40 -27.68 27.37
CA LEU A 396 -0.91 -28.01 26.04
C LEU A 396 -0.93 -26.77 25.16
N ARG A 397 -0.74 -26.98 23.85
CA ARG A 397 -0.74 -25.91 22.85
C ARG A 397 -1.97 -26.00 21.95
N LEU A 398 -2.62 -24.86 21.75
CA LEU A 398 -3.56 -24.61 20.67
C LEU A 398 -2.76 -24.43 19.38
N THR A 399 -2.82 -25.39 18.46
CA THR A 399 -2.00 -25.42 17.23
C THR A 399 -2.76 -24.98 15.98
N GLY A 400 -4.09 -25.07 16.00
CA GLY A 400 -4.91 -24.61 14.89
C GLY A 400 -6.40 -24.76 15.11
N PHE A 401 -7.15 -24.47 14.07
CA PHE A 401 -8.59 -24.58 13.98
C PHE A 401 -8.99 -25.31 12.70
N ASN A 402 -10.10 -26.03 12.75
CA ASN A 402 -10.79 -26.57 11.60
C ASN A 402 -12.16 -25.91 11.52
N ILE A 403 -12.57 -25.44 10.34
CA ILE A 403 -13.91 -24.90 10.11
C ILE A 403 -14.51 -25.63 8.90
N GLN A 404 -15.71 -26.14 9.07
CA GLN A 404 -16.56 -26.60 7.98
C GLN A 404 -17.64 -25.54 7.73
N ALA A 405 -17.75 -25.09 6.49
CA ALA A 405 -18.68 -24.09 6.02
C ALA A 405 -19.57 -24.63 4.89
N SER A 406 -20.62 -23.89 4.54
CA SER A 406 -21.40 -24.19 3.33
C SER A 406 -20.55 -23.99 2.07
N PRO A 407 -20.88 -24.65 0.94
CA PRO A 407 -20.12 -24.49 -0.31
C PRO A 407 -20.09 -23.07 -0.86
N GLU A 408 -21.04 -22.22 -0.43
CA GLU A 408 -21.15 -20.81 -0.83
C GLU A 408 -20.05 -19.94 -0.21
N VAL A 409 -19.45 -20.36 0.91
CA VAL A 409 -18.40 -19.61 1.60
C VAL A 409 -17.07 -19.77 0.85
N GLN A 410 -16.47 -18.64 0.48
CA GLN A 410 -15.19 -18.59 -0.24
C GLN A 410 -14.01 -18.33 0.69
N THR A 411 -14.13 -17.35 1.60
CA THR A 411 -13.01 -16.88 2.43
C THR A 411 -13.51 -16.40 3.78
N ILE A 412 -12.72 -16.59 4.84
CA ILE A 412 -12.88 -15.88 6.11
C ILE A 412 -11.66 -15.00 6.35
N PHE A 413 -11.90 -13.72 6.59
CA PHE A 413 -10.91 -12.76 7.04
C PHE A 413 -11.00 -12.67 8.56
N VAL A 414 -9.91 -12.94 9.28
CA VAL A 414 -9.86 -12.89 10.74
C VAL A 414 -8.99 -11.72 11.15
N THR A 415 -9.51 -10.81 11.97
CA THR A 415 -8.80 -9.61 12.42
C THR A 415 -8.47 -9.71 13.91
N ALA A 416 -7.21 -9.98 14.21
CA ALA A 416 -6.66 -10.12 15.56
C ALA A 416 -5.46 -9.16 15.74
N MET A 417 -5.41 -8.47 16.89
CA MET A 417 -4.27 -7.58 17.25
C MET A 417 -3.90 -6.57 16.13
N GLY A 418 -4.88 -6.04 15.42
CA GLY A 418 -4.69 -5.08 14.32
C GLY A 418 -4.27 -5.67 12.98
N MET A 419 -4.03 -6.99 12.89
CA MET A 419 -3.73 -7.70 11.65
C MET A 419 -4.97 -8.42 11.11
N THR A 420 -5.25 -8.29 9.81
CA THR A 420 -6.27 -9.09 9.11
C THR A 420 -5.59 -10.21 8.32
N LYS A 421 -6.04 -11.45 8.51
CA LYS A 421 -5.52 -12.67 7.86
C LYS A 421 -6.64 -13.36 7.09
N SER A 422 -6.41 -13.71 5.83
CA SER A 422 -7.40 -14.36 4.96
C SER A 422 -7.19 -15.87 4.89
N VAL A 423 -8.24 -16.65 5.12
CA VAL A 423 -8.24 -18.11 4.93
C VAL A 423 -9.29 -18.48 3.88
N VAL A 424 -8.85 -19.13 2.80
CA VAL A 424 -9.71 -19.60 1.71
C VAL A 424 -10.25 -21.00 2.04
N PHE A 425 -11.55 -21.21 1.82
CA PHE A 425 -12.17 -22.51 1.99
C PHE A 425 -11.93 -23.39 0.76
N ASN A 426 -11.49 -24.63 0.99
CA ASN A 426 -11.27 -25.63 -0.04
C ASN A 426 -12.36 -26.70 0.09
N HIS A 427 -13.30 -26.74 -0.87
CA HIS A 427 -14.50 -27.60 -0.84
C HIS A 427 -15.34 -27.46 0.46
N GLY A 428 -15.45 -26.24 0.99
CA GLY A 428 -16.17 -25.95 2.23
C GLY A 428 -15.41 -26.25 3.52
N THR A 429 -14.17 -26.77 3.45
CA THR A 429 -13.32 -26.96 4.63
C THR A 429 -12.18 -25.93 4.65
N ALA A 430 -11.93 -25.32 5.80
CA ALA A 430 -10.74 -24.50 6.07
C ALA A 430 -9.96 -25.09 7.25
N HIS A 431 -8.65 -25.23 7.07
CA HIS A 431 -7.71 -25.44 8.17
C HIS A 431 -6.92 -24.16 8.38
N MET A 432 -6.71 -23.78 9.64
CA MET A 432 -6.02 -22.56 10.04
C MET A 432 -5.02 -22.95 11.12
N SER A 433 -3.70 -22.79 10.91
CA SER A 433 -2.80 -22.86 12.06
C SER A 433 -2.98 -21.63 12.93
N VAL A 434 -2.56 -21.69 14.20
CA VAL A 434 -2.60 -20.48 15.04
C VAL A 434 -1.56 -19.46 14.57
N SER A 435 -0.43 -19.92 14.05
CA SER A 435 0.56 -19.07 13.36
C SER A 435 -0.06 -18.27 12.20
N ASP A 436 -0.91 -18.89 11.37
CA ASP A 436 -1.57 -18.20 10.24
C ASP A 436 -2.50 -17.06 10.69
N LEU A 437 -3.17 -17.22 11.83
CA LEU A 437 -4.21 -16.29 12.31
C LEU A 437 -3.68 -15.25 13.30
N LEU A 438 -2.85 -15.68 14.25
CA LEU A 438 -2.40 -14.88 15.38
C LEU A 438 -0.92 -14.49 15.29
N GLY A 439 -0.17 -15.04 14.31
CA GLY A 439 1.19 -14.63 13.97
C GLY A 439 2.13 -14.60 15.17
N GLY A 440 2.37 -13.42 15.71
CA GLY A 440 3.28 -13.17 16.84
C GLY A 440 3.00 -13.95 18.13
N LEU A 441 1.80 -14.51 18.33
CA LEU A 441 1.54 -15.43 19.46
C LEU A 441 2.11 -16.83 19.24
N ASP A 442 2.31 -17.25 17.98
CA ASP A 442 2.79 -18.57 17.57
C ASP A 442 3.90 -18.43 16.51
N ALA A 443 4.94 -17.66 16.85
CA ALA A 443 6.04 -17.33 15.94
C ALA A 443 6.93 -18.54 15.57
N GLN A 444 6.80 -19.66 16.28
CA GLN A 444 7.54 -20.92 16.01
C GLN A 444 6.69 -21.93 15.23
N GLY A 445 5.40 -21.68 15.01
CA GLY A 445 4.48 -22.59 14.32
C GLY A 445 4.18 -23.87 15.11
N ASP A 446 4.37 -23.86 16.43
CA ASP A 446 4.16 -25.01 17.32
C ASP A 446 2.93 -24.87 18.24
N GLY A 447 2.22 -23.75 18.15
CA GLY A 447 0.94 -23.45 18.80
C GLY A 447 1.07 -22.62 20.08
N VAL A 448 0.00 -21.92 20.47
CA VAL A 448 0.00 -21.08 21.70
C VAL A 448 -0.32 -21.93 22.92
N MET A 449 0.47 -21.84 24.00
CA MET A 449 0.17 -22.55 25.25
C MET A 449 -1.14 -22.08 25.87
N ILE A 450 -1.90 -23.00 26.49
CA ILE A 450 -3.16 -22.67 27.17
C ILE A 450 -2.94 -21.62 28.27
N ARG A 451 -1.83 -21.69 29.02
CA ARG A 451 -1.45 -20.65 29.99
C ARG A 451 -1.40 -19.25 29.36
N THR A 452 -0.80 -19.14 28.18
CA THR A 452 -0.62 -17.87 27.47
C THR A 452 -1.98 -17.31 27.03
N LEU A 453 -2.87 -18.17 26.52
CA LEU A 453 -4.25 -17.77 26.18
C LEU A 453 -5.04 -17.31 27.42
N ARG A 454 -4.88 -17.99 28.56
CA ARG A 454 -5.48 -17.57 29.85
C ARG A 454 -4.98 -16.20 30.30
N SER A 455 -3.69 -15.91 30.16
CA SER A 455 -3.12 -14.61 30.55
C SER A 455 -3.59 -13.46 29.64
N PHE A 456 -3.68 -13.67 28.32
CA PHE A 456 -4.16 -12.64 27.40
C PHE A 456 -5.63 -12.27 27.59
N ALA A 457 -6.43 -13.18 28.15
CA ALA A 457 -7.83 -12.93 28.44
C ALA A 457 -8.07 -12.26 29.81
N GLU A 458 -7.03 -12.09 30.64
CA GLU A 458 -7.15 -11.71 32.06
C GLU A 458 -8.12 -12.61 32.88
N GLY A 459 -8.33 -13.86 32.42
CA GLY A 459 -9.33 -14.79 32.97
C GLY A 459 -10.77 -14.55 32.48
N GLY A 460 -10.99 -13.63 31.54
CA GLY A 460 -12.26 -13.39 30.84
C GLY A 460 -12.33 -14.06 29.46
N THR A 461 -13.19 -13.52 28.59
CA THR A 461 -13.40 -14.01 27.22
C THR A 461 -12.61 -13.16 26.21
N MET A 462 -11.82 -13.79 25.33
CA MET A 462 -11.23 -13.11 24.18
C MET A 462 -12.20 -13.13 22.99
N SER A 463 -12.31 -12.00 22.30
CA SER A 463 -13.11 -11.87 21.08
C SER A 463 -12.26 -11.36 19.92
N ILE A 464 -12.33 -12.08 18.81
CA ILE A 464 -11.65 -11.78 17.56
C ILE A 464 -12.74 -11.52 16.50
N GLN A 465 -12.66 -10.39 15.81
CA GLN A 465 -13.61 -10.09 14.73
C GLN A 465 -13.23 -10.87 13.48
N ALA A 466 -14.22 -11.31 12.72
CA ALA A 466 -14.02 -11.94 11.43
C ALA A 466 -15.04 -11.45 10.40
N THR A 467 -14.71 -11.57 9.13
CA THR A 467 -15.59 -11.26 8.02
C THR A 467 -15.59 -12.43 7.05
N ILE A 468 -16.73 -13.09 6.90
CA ILE A 468 -16.92 -14.20 5.96
C ILE A 468 -17.31 -13.59 4.61
N THR A 469 -16.70 -14.06 3.53
CA THR A 469 -17.00 -13.68 2.14
C THR A 469 -17.53 -14.88 1.38
N LEU A 470 -18.65 -14.70 0.69
CA LEU A 470 -19.28 -15.71 -0.17
C LEU A 470 -18.72 -15.65 -1.60
N GLN A 471 -18.96 -16.70 -2.38
CA GLN A 471 -18.67 -16.73 -3.82
C GLN A 471 -19.43 -15.64 -4.62
N SER A 472 -20.51 -15.08 -4.08
CA SER A 472 -21.21 -13.91 -4.64
C SER A 472 -20.44 -12.59 -4.46
N GLY A 473 -19.38 -12.58 -3.65
CA GLY A 473 -18.66 -11.37 -3.21
C GLY A 473 -19.30 -10.66 -2.02
N GLU A 474 -20.42 -11.18 -1.49
CA GLU A 474 -21.08 -10.63 -0.32
C GLU A 474 -20.33 -10.99 0.96
N THR A 475 -20.34 -10.07 1.92
CA THR A 475 -19.61 -10.19 3.19
C THR A 475 -20.54 -10.12 4.38
N THR A 476 -20.38 -11.02 5.36
CA THR A 476 -20.99 -10.92 6.69
C THR A 476 -19.96 -10.77 7.78
N GLN A 477 -20.33 -10.16 8.90
CA GLN A 477 -19.52 -10.18 10.11
C GLN A 477 -19.72 -11.50 10.85
N ALA A 478 -18.62 -11.99 11.42
CA ALA A 478 -18.56 -13.18 12.25
C ALA A 478 -17.64 -12.89 13.44
N ARG A 479 -17.63 -13.77 14.44
CA ARG A 479 -16.82 -13.57 15.64
C ARG A 479 -16.26 -14.88 16.13
N LEU A 480 -14.93 -14.96 16.27
CA LEU A 480 -14.29 -16.04 16.99
C LEU A 480 -14.21 -15.62 18.47
N VAL A 481 -14.70 -16.49 19.34
CA VAL A 481 -14.73 -16.29 20.79
C VAL A 481 -13.93 -17.40 21.44
N LEU A 482 -12.94 -17.04 22.25
CA LEU A 482 -12.14 -17.98 23.03
C LEU A 482 -12.48 -17.73 24.50
N ASN A 483 -13.07 -18.75 25.15
CA ASN A 483 -13.31 -18.79 26.59
C ASN A 483 -12.24 -19.70 27.22
N PRO A 484 -11.07 -19.17 27.63
CA PRO A 484 -9.95 -19.97 28.10
C PRO A 484 -10.17 -20.62 29.47
#